data_AF-A0A7J5AK76-F1
#
_entry.id   AF-A0A7J5AK76-F1
#
_cell.length_a   1.000
_cell.length_b   1.000
_cell.length_c   1.000
_cell.angle_alpha   90.00
_cell.angle_beta   90.00
_cell.angle_gamma   90.00
#
_symmetry.space_group_name_H-M   'P 1'
#
loop_
_entity.id
_entity.type
_entity.pdbx_description
1 polymer ?
#
loop_
_entity_poly.entity_id
_entity_poly.type
_entity_poly.pdbx_seq_one_letter_code
_entity_poly.pdbx_strand_id
1 'polypeptide(L)'
;MKTKNTILIILLFIGFLVNAQNKNQKPFEGSWMGKTITKDLSSSELVLFRFELKNNEIKGFMDFPDKRLKDISLDKVWIVKDSVFTDARKSLGWPESAPLIFKGVMIPGDSIIEGMWGGNTPLRLSKTNYVFQLKTNLNPKIAGFKIIKLIQSTPIKDQQLTGDCWSFATTSFIETEALRLGKKPNVLSAMFFVRPTYINKAENYIRRNGASAFNEGDLTFSVLKAYTEFGAIPESVYSGKNDSDNKHDHADMNKALLEKVKFYVNSHGDLTPELYRKQVDDILTQTLGKVPETFIYDGKQFTPKSFAKERIGINPNDYVEITSYTHHPFYSKFSLEIEANWNNNQYLNLPITDFTTVIDHAILHNYSVCWDGDIYEGFKNGFAVLDNTKNITQEIRQAAFDNRTTEDVHNMHIIGIAENEKGNTFYIIKNSSDNNDCGGYLYMSKEYLLIKTISVMVNKNAIPKAISKKVDRNL
;
A
#
# COMPACT_ATOMS: atom_id res chain seq x y z
N MET A 1 39.34 -65.99 -17.29
CA MET A 1 39.89 -64.65 -17.59
C MET A 1 38.77 -63.78 -18.14
N LYS A 2 38.48 -62.65 -17.44
CA LYS A 2 37.98 -61.33 -17.91
C LYS A 2 36.98 -61.32 -19.11
N THR A 3 35.80 -60.69 -19.10
CA THR A 3 35.17 -59.71 -18.18
C THR A 3 33.71 -59.45 -18.65
N LYS A 4 32.78 -59.34 -17.69
CA LYS A 4 31.67 -58.34 -17.56
C LYS A 4 30.65 -58.18 -18.72
N ASN A 5 29.39 -58.61 -18.51
CA ASN A 5 28.25 -57.85 -17.92
C ASN A 5 27.58 -56.93 -18.98
N THR A 6 26.27 -56.88 -19.24
CA THR A 6 25.03 -57.32 -18.56
C THR A 6 23.87 -56.97 -19.53
N ILE A 7 22.87 -57.85 -19.78
CA ILE A 7 21.50 -57.83 -19.18
C ILE A 7 20.62 -56.64 -19.69
N LEU A 8 19.35 -56.73 -20.10
CA LEU A 8 18.33 -57.80 -20.12
C LEU A 8 16.96 -57.21 -20.57
N ILE A 9 16.12 -58.03 -21.24
CA ILE A 9 14.62 -58.10 -21.27
C ILE A 9 13.83 -56.86 -21.76
N ILE A 10 13.13 -56.91 -22.90
CA ILE A 10 11.92 -57.67 -23.31
C ILE A 10 10.60 -57.05 -22.80
N LEU A 11 9.68 -56.89 -23.77
CA LEU A 11 8.21 -56.65 -23.75
C LEU A 11 7.75 -55.20 -23.96
N LEU A 12 7.12 -54.93 -25.12
CA LEU A 12 5.67 -55.11 -25.27
C LEU A 12 5.21 -54.84 -26.72
N PHE A 13 4.61 -55.86 -27.32
CA PHE A 13 3.63 -55.71 -28.40
C PHE A 13 2.44 -54.90 -27.86
N ILE A 14 2.04 -53.85 -28.57
CA ILE A 14 0.65 -53.54 -28.98
C ILE A 14 0.77 -52.36 -29.96
N GLY A 15 0.62 -52.66 -31.24
CA GLY A 15 0.28 -51.69 -32.27
C GLY A 15 -1.21 -51.38 -32.23
N PHE A 16 -1.56 -50.22 -32.80
CA PHE A 16 -2.89 -49.65 -32.97
C PHE A 16 -3.54 -49.04 -31.72
N LEU A 17 -3.10 -47.83 -31.40
CA LEU A 17 -4.05 -46.75 -31.08
C LEU A 17 -3.77 -45.59 -32.03
N VAL A 18 -4.64 -45.50 -33.03
CA VAL A 18 -4.91 -44.29 -33.79
C VAL A 18 -4.91 -43.11 -32.82
N ASN A 19 -4.12 -42.08 -33.13
CA ASN A 19 -4.20 -40.77 -32.50
C ASN A 19 -5.61 -40.21 -32.78
N ALA A 20 -6.59 -40.62 -31.98
CA ALA A 20 -7.80 -39.86 -31.78
C ALA A 20 -7.36 -38.62 -31.01
N GLN A 21 -6.94 -37.59 -31.74
CA GLN A 21 -6.90 -36.24 -31.21
C GLN A 21 -8.26 -36.00 -30.56
N ASN A 22 -8.22 -35.81 -29.25
CA ASN A 22 -9.38 -35.60 -28.41
C ASN A 22 -10.14 -34.37 -28.96
N LYS A 23 -11.19 -34.59 -29.75
CA LYS A 23 -12.01 -33.55 -30.43
C LYS A 23 -12.72 -32.59 -29.47
N ASN A 24 -12.52 -32.74 -28.15
CA ASN A 24 -13.12 -31.92 -27.11
C ASN A 24 -12.12 -31.08 -26.29
N GLN A 25 -10.84 -31.03 -26.64
CA GLN A 25 -9.97 -30.00 -26.05
C GLN A 25 -10.30 -28.66 -26.69
N LYS A 26 -10.96 -27.78 -25.93
CA LYS A 26 -11.04 -26.35 -26.24
C LYS A 26 -9.63 -25.79 -26.00
N PRO A 27 -8.80 -25.59 -27.04
CA PRO A 27 -7.37 -25.36 -26.83
C PRO A 27 -7.10 -24.03 -26.12
N PHE A 28 -8.04 -23.09 -26.24
CA PHE A 28 -7.97 -21.71 -25.75
C PHE A 28 -8.37 -21.52 -24.27
N GLU A 29 -9.21 -22.40 -23.71
CA GLU A 29 -9.73 -22.25 -22.34
C GLU A 29 -8.60 -22.46 -21.30
N GLY A 30 -8.56 -21.58 -20.29
CA GLY A 30 -7.58 -21.62 -19.20
C GLY A 30 -6.69 -20.38 -19.11
N SER A 31 -5.59 -20.51 -18.35
CA SER A 31 -4.65 -19.42 -18.09
C SER A 31 -3.43 -19.50 -19.00
N TRP A 32 -2.95 -18.32 -19.39
CA TRP A 32 -1.88 -18.10 -20.35
C TRP A 32 -0.95 -17.03 -19.80
N MET A 33 0.35 -17.28 -19.79
CA MET A 33 1.34 -16.40 -19.18
C MET A 33 2.39 -15.98 -20.19
N GLY A 34 2.78 -14.72 -20.17
CA GLY A 34 3.90 -14.21 -20.94
C GLY A 34 4.55 -13.02 -20.25
N LYS A 35 5.76 -12.69 -20.67
CA LYS A 35 6.45 -11.46 -20.26
C LYS A 35 6.57 -10.54 -21.45
N THR A 36 6.16 -9.29 -21.27
CA THR A 36 6.27 -8.23 -22.28
C THR A 36 7.40 -7.27 -21.87
N ILE A 37 8.16 -6.75 -22.83
CA ILE A 37 9.20 -5.74 -22.57
C ILE A 37 8.60 -4.39 -22.96
N THR A 38 8.37 -3.51 -21.99
CA THR A 38 7.77 -2.20 -22.29
C THR A 38 8.75 -1.34 -23.09
N LYS A 39 8.22 -0.36 -23.85
CA LYS A 39 9.00 0.42 -24.83
C LYS A 39 10.10 1.30 -24.24
N ASP A 40 10.17 1.43 -22.92
CA ASP A 40 11.23 2.13 -22.20
C ASP A 40 12.21 1.11 -21.57
N LEU A 41 12.81 0.27 -22.41
CA LEU A 41 14.12 -0.42 -22.35
C LEU A 41 14.79 -0.80 -20.99
N SER A 42 14.08 -1.02 -19.88
CA SER A 42 14.71 -1.63 -18.69
C SER A 42 13.83 -2.57 -17.85
N SER A 43 12.53 -2.71 -18.12
CA SER A 43 11.66 -3.59 -17.32
C SER A 43 10.85 -4.59 -18.17
N SER A 44 10.76 -5.83 -17.66
CA SER A 44 9.86 -6.87 -18.18
C SER A 44 8.62 -6.94 -17.30
N GLU A 45 7.43 -6.89 -17.91
CA GLU A 45 6.16 -7.00 -17.20
C GLU A 45 5.56 -8.40 -17.41
N LEU A 46 5.28 -9.10 -16.32
CA LEU A 46 4.55 -10.36 -16.35
C LEU A 46 3.05 -10.09 -16.56
N VAL A 47 2.49 -10.74 -17.58
CA VAL A 47 1.06 -10.66 -17.90
C VAL A 47 0.47 -12.05 -17.88
N LEU A 48 -0.67 -12.19 -17.22
CA LEU A 48 -1.49 -13.39 -17.23
C LEU A 48 -2.82 -13.10 -17.87
N PHE A 49 -3.16 -13.86 -18.90
CA PHE A 49 -4.49 -13.91 -19.48
C PHE A 49 -5.23 -15.13 -18.94
N ARG A 50 -6.50 -14.95 -18.58
CA ARG A 50 -7.41 -16.04 -18.20
C ARG A 50 -8.64 -15.99 -19.09
N PHE A 51 -8.86 -17.04 -19.86
CA PHE A 51 -9.99 -17.14 -20.78
C PHE A 51 -10.98 -18.21 -20.33
N GLU A 52 -12.25 -17.82 -20.25
CA GLU A 52 -13.36 -18.67 -19.82
C GLU A 52 -14.39 -18.76 -20.94
N LEU A 53 -14.87 -19.97 -21.25
CA LEU A 53 -15.95 -20.18 -22.21
C LEU A 53 -17.26 -20.48 -21.49
N LYS A 54 -18.27 -19.62 -21.69
CA LYS A 54 -19.61 -19.82 -21.14
C LYS A 54 -20.66 -19.49 -22.20
N ASN A 55 -21.58 -20.42 -22.47
CA ASN A 55 -22.69 -20.24 -23.42
C ASN A 55 -22.26 -19.71 -24.81
N ASN A 56 -21.20 -20.28 -25.38
CA ASN A 56 -20.57 -19.85 -26.65
C ASN A 56 -19.98 -18.42 -26.66
N GLU A 57 -19.92 -17.74 -25.51
CA GLU A 57 -19.18 -16.49 -25.36
C GLU A 57 -17.84 -16.73 -24.67
N ILE A 58 -16.83 -15.97 -25.09
CA ILE A 58 -15.49 -15.98 -24.51
C ILE A 58 -15.37 -14.77 -23.59
N LYS A 59 -15.17 -15.03 -22.30
CA LYS A 59 -14.78 -14.02 -21.33
C LYS A 59 -13.29 -14.08 -21.11
N GLY A 60 -12.71 -12.92 -20.86
CA GLY A 60 -11.29 -12.78 -20.66
C GLY A 60 -10.99 -11.90 -19.47
N PHE A 61 -9.96 -12.26 -18.73
CA PHE A 61 -9.41 -11.48 -17.63
C PHE A 61 -7.91 -11.37 -17.79
N MET A 62 -7.33 -10.33 -17.20
CA MET A 62 -5.91 -10.12 -17.17
C MET A 62 -5.44 -9.79 -15.75
N ASP A 63 -4.33 -10.41 -15.37
CA ASP A 63 -3.61 -10.09 -14.14
C ASP A 63 -2.22 -9.55 -14.46
N PHE A 64 -1.77 -8.60 -13.64
CA PHE A 64 -0.43 -8.01 -13.69
C PHE A 64 0.22 -8.19 -12.31
N PRO A 65 0.90 -9.33 -12.07
CA PRO A 65 1.49 -9.62 -10.78
C PRO A 65 2.42 -8.51 -10.26
N ASP A 66 3.24 -7.95 -11.15
CA ASP A 66 4.22 -6.91 -10.80
C ASP A 66 3.54 -5.59 -10.40
N LYS A 67 2.37 -5.30 -10.98
CA LYS A 67 1.53 -4.12 -10.65
C LYS A 67 0.51 -4.39 -9.56
N ARG A 68 0.46 -5.61 -9.01
CA ARG A 68 -0.56 -6.06 -8.05
C ARG A 68 -2.01 -5.81 -8.53
N LEU A 69 -2.25 -5.90 -9.84
CA LEU A 69 -3.59 -5.80 -10.41
C LEU A 69 -4.10 -7.19 -10.75
N LYS A 70 -5.32 -7.50 -10.32
CA LYS A 70 -5.96 -8.80 -10.53
C LYS A 70 -7.37 -8.61 -11.08
N ASP A 71 -7.79 -9.57 -11.91
CA ASP A 71 -9.11 -9.66 -12.51
C ASP A 71 -9.50 -8.43 -13.34
N ILE A 72 -8.54 -7.83 -14.07
CA ILE A 72 -8.86 -6.79 -15.05
C ILE A 72 -9.70 -7.43 -16.16
N SER A 73 -10.94 -7.01 -16.31
CA SER A 73 -11.82 -7.53 -17.36
C SER A 73 -11.27 -7.14 -18.73
N LEU A 74 -11.27 -8.09 -19.65
CA LEU A 74 -11.21 -7.79 -21.07
C LEU A 74 -12.60 -7.33 -21.51
N ASP A 75 -12.67 -6.23 -22.25
CA ASP A 75 -13.91 -5.70 -22.81
C ASP A 75 -14.50 -6.64 -23.85
N LYS A 76 -13.63 -7.28 -24.65
CA LYS A 76 -14.03 -8.25 -25.65
C LYS A 76 -12.91 -9.24 -25.92
N VAL A 77 -13.26 -10.50 -26.11
CA VAL A 77 -12.36 -11.53 -26.64
C VAL A 77 -13.06 -12.23 -27.79
N TRP A 78 -12.37 -12.40 -28.90
CA TRP A 78 -12.88 -13.17 -30.02
C TRP A 78 -11.77 -13.89 -30.76
N ILE A 79 -12.17 -14.93 -31.50
CA ILE A 79 -11.28 -15.78 -32.27
C ILE A 79 -11.73 -15.76 -33.72
N VAL A 80 -10.79 -15.61 -34.64
CA VAL A 80 -11.00 -15.79 -36.07
C VAL A 80 -9.98 -16.81 -36.56
N LYS A 81 -10.43 -18.00 -36.95
CA LYS A 81 -9.56 -19.16 -37.25
C LYS A 81 -8.65 -19.49 -36.05
N ASP A 82 -7.35 -19.31 -36.20
CA ASP A 82 -6.28 -19.50 -35.22
C ASP A 82 -5.87 -18.19 -34.52
N SER A 83 -6.42 -17.06 -34.95
CA SER A 83 -6.07 -15.74 -34.41
C SER A 83 -6.96 -15.37 -33.23
N VAL A 84 -6.33 -14.98 -32.12
CA VAL A 84 -6.96 -14.50 -30.89
C VAL A 84 -6.82 -12.98 -30.83
N PHE A 85 -7.92 -12.33 -30.48
CA PHE A 85 -7.98 -10.89 -30.30
C PHE A 85 -8.57 -10.59 -28.93
N THR A 86 -7.91 -9.71 -28.19
CA THR A 86 -8.39 -9.20 -26.93
C THR A 86 -8.47 -7.69 -26.99
N ASP A 87 -9.57 -7.16 -26.49
CA ASP A 87 -9.80 -5.74 -26.31
C ASP A 87 -9.93 -5.49 -24.81
N ALA A 88 -9.18 -4.51 -24.32
CA ALA A 88 -9.28 -3.99 -22.97
C ALA A 88 -9.28 -2.46 -22.98
N ARG A 89 -9.54 -1.82 -24.13
CA ARG A 89 -9.40 -0.37 -24.28
C ARG A 89 -10.36 0.38 -23.38
N LYS A 90 -11.60 -0.04 -23.24
CA LYS A 90 -12.53 0.59 -22.29
C LYS A 90 -12.13 0.27 -20.84
N SER A 91 -11.70 -0.95 -20.54
CA SER A 91 -11.29 -1.36 -19.19
C SER A 91 -9.98 -0.74 -18.72
N LEU A 92 -9.06 -0.42 -19.64
CA LEU A 92 -7.78 0.26 -19.39
C LEU A 92 -7.83 1.76 -19.71
N GLY A 93 -8.94 2.25 -20.25
CA GLY A 93 -9.11 3.64 -20.67
C GLY A 93 -8.24 4.05 -21.86
N TRP A 94 -7.98 3.18 -22.82
CA TRP A 94 -7.38 3.56 -24.10
C TRP A 94 -8.45 4.11 -25.06
N PRO A 95 -8.12 5.09 -25.92
CA PRO A 95 -9.04 5.57 -26.94
C PRO A 95 -9.41 4.45 -27.92
N GLU A 96 -10.57 4.54 -28.58
CA GLU A 96 -10.98 3.52 -29.57
C GLU A 96 -10.02 3.39 -30.76
N SER A 97 -9.23 4.44 -31.03
CA SER A 97 -8.17 4.43 -32.04
C SER A 97 -6.91 3.69 -31.60
N ALA A 98 -6.77 3.36 -30.31
CA ALA A 98 -5.64 2.59 -29.81
C ALA A 98 -5.66 1.17 -30.37
N PRO A 99 -4.47 0.56 -30.54
CA PRO A 99 -4.38 -0.84 -30.91
C PRO A 99 -5.05 -1.73 -29.83
N LEU A 100 -5.46 -2.92 -30.26
CA LEU A 100 -5.93 -3.96 -29.35
C LEU A 100 -4.85 -4.30 -28.32
N ILE A 101 -5.28 -4.67 -27.11
CA ILE A 101 -4.35 -4.96 -26.02
C ILE A 101 -3.48 -6.17 -26.38
N PHE A 102 -4.05 -7.18 -27.04
CA PHE A 102 -3.29 -8.29 -27.60
C PHE A 102 -3.95 -8.85 -28.87
N LYS A 103 -3.11 -9.13 -29.86
CA LYS A 103 -3.46 -9.86 -31.08
C LYS A 103 -2.40 -10.94 -31.29
N GLY A 104 -2.80 -12.21 -31.27
CA GLY A 104 -1.87 -13.33 -31.44
C GLY A 104 -2.44 -14.47 -32.25
N VAL A 105 -1.58 -15.40 -32.65
CA VAL A 105 -1.92 -16.60 -33.41
C VAL A 105 -1.59 -17.81 -32.55
N MET A 106 -2.55 -18.72 -32.41
CA MET A 106 -2.34 -19.99 -31.72
C MET A 106 -1.49 -20.91 -32.59
N ILE A 107 -0.38 -21.39 -32.05
CA ILE A 107 0.50 -22.33 -32.73
C ILE A 107 -0.04 -23.76 -32.53
N PRO A 108 -0.40 -24.49 -33.60
CA PRO A 108 -0.91 -25.86 -33.48
C PRO A 108 0.10 -26.78 -32.79
N GLY A 109 -0.35 -27.52 -31.77
CA GLY A 109 0.46 -28.54 -31.07
C GLY A 109 1.23 -28.05 -29.84
N ASP A 110 1.53 -26.75 -29.74
CA ASP A 110 2.50 -26.26 -28.74
C ASP A 110 1.90 -25.53 -27.53
N SER A 111 0.56 -25.38 -27.44
CA SER A 111 -0.09 -24.63 -26.35
C SER A 111 0.52 -23.23 -26.13
N ILE A 112 0.85 -22.57 -27.25
CA ILE A 112 1.47 -21.23 -27.32
C ILE A 112 0.62 -20.31 -28.18
N ILE A 113 0.53 -19.04 -27.78
CA ILE A 113 -0.02 -17.95 -28.60
C ILE A 113 1.08 -16.91 -28.81
N GLU A 114 1.48 -16.69 -30.06
CA GLU A 114 2.47 -15.69 -30.40
C GLU A 114 1.78 -14.45 -30.96
N GLY A 115 2.08 -13.28 -30.41
CA GLY A 115 1.37 -12.08 -30.80
C GLY A 115 2.03 -10.79 -30.43
N MET A 116 1.27 -9.72 -30.64
CA MET A 116 1.65 -8.35 -30.36
C MET A 116 0.76 -7.80 -29.25
N TRP A 117 1.40 -7.39 -28.17
CA TRP A 117 0.86 -6.58 -27.10
C TRP A 117 0.87 -5.10 -27.49
N GLY A 118 -0.25 -4.40 -27.28
CA GLY A 118 -0.37 -2.97 -27.59
C GLY A 118 0.01 -2.61 -29.04
N GLY A 119 -0.15 -3.56 -29.96
CA GLY A 119 0.13 -3.42 -31.39
C GLY A 119 1.59 -3.44 -31.82
N ASN A 120 2.57 -3.32 -30.91
CA ASN A 120 3.98 -3.19 -31.30
C ASN A 120 5.00 -3.91 -30.39
N THR A 121 4.57 -4.50 -29.28
CA THR A 121 5.45 -5.25 -28.39
C THR A 121 5.23 -6.74 -28.55
N PRO A 122 6.23 -7.55 -28.93
CA PRO A 122 6.08 -8.99 -28.98
C PRO A 122 5.70 -9.56 -27.60
N LEU A 123 4.70 -10.43 -27.57
CA LEU A 123 4.29 -11.16 -26.38
C LEU A 123 4.01 -12.61 -26.79
N ARG A 124 4.78 -13.51 -26.20
CA ARG A 124 4.57 -14.96 -26.31
C ARG A 124 3.86 -15.44 -25.05
N LEU A 125 2.68 -16.01 -25.23
CA LEU A 125 1.90 -16.60 -24.16
C LEU A 125 2.03 -18.12 -24.20
N SER A 126 2.34 -18.72 -23.05
CA SER A 126 2.33 -20.17 -22.86
C SER A 126 1.25 -20.56 -21.87
N LYS A 127 0.59 -21.71 -22.09
CA LYS A 127 -0.39 -22.23 -21.15
C LYS A 127 0.24 -22.44 -19.76
N THR A 128 -0.47 -22.06 -18.71
CA THR A 128 0.00 -22.16 -17.34
C THR A 128 -1.11 -22.58 -16.39
N ASN A 129 -0.72 -23.22 -15.29
CA ASN A 129 -1.59 -23.42 -14.12
C ASN A 129 -1.31 -22.38 -13.02
N TYR A 130 -0.39 -21.44 -13.27
CA TYR A 130 -0.13 -20.33 -12.38
C TYR A 130 -1.38 -19.43 -12.34
N VAL A 131 -1.94 -19.29 -11.15
CA VAL A 131 -3.00 -18.32 -10.86
C VAL A 131 -2.36 -17.24 -10.03
N PHE A 132 -2.36 -16.00 -10.53
CA PHE A 132 -1.96 -14.88 -9.71
C PHE A 132 -2.95 -14.74 -8.57
N GLN A 133 -2.51 -15.13 -7.39
CA GLN A 133 -3.17 -14.75 -6.17
C GLN A 133 -2.63 -13.39 -5.81
N LEU A 134 -3.48 -12.37 -5.92
CA LEU A 134 -3.20 -11.09 -5.29
C LEU A 134 -3.02 -11.40 -3.81
N LYS A 135 -1.77 -11.44 -3.34
CA LYS A 135 -1.43 -11.65 -1.94
C LYS A 135 -1.81 -10.39 -1.17
N THR A 136 -3.11 -10.16 -1.07
CA THR A 136 -3.72 -9.14 -0.23
C THR A 136 -4.81 -9.89 0.48
N ASN A 137 -4.55 -10.25 1.72
CA ASN A 137 -5.52 -10.97 2.51
C ASN A 137 -6.63 -9.98 2.91
N LEU A 138 -7.50 -9.54 1.98
CA LEU A 138 -8.64 -8.65 2.32
C LEU A 138 -9.55 -9.26 3.41
N ASN A 139 -9.32 -10.52 3.73
CA ASN A 139 -9.95 -11.28 4.79
C ASN A 139 -8.94 -11.53 5.93
N PRO A 140 -8.82 -10.63 6.92
CA PRO A 140 -7.88 -10.75 8.04
C PRO A 140 -8.34 -11.79 9.08
N LYS A 141 -8.94 -12.91 8.68
CA LYS A 141 -9.47 -13.90 9.63
C LYS A 141 -8.36 -14.70 10.28
N ILE A 142 -8.38 -14.75 11.60
CA ILE A 142 -7.56 -15.64 12.43
C ILE A 142 -8.49 -16.61 13.18
N ALA A 143 -8.12 -17.89 13.23
CA ALA A 143 -8.88 -18.90 13.98
C ALA A 143 -8.96 -18.53 15.48
N GLY A 144 -10.12 -18.75 16.10
CA GLY A 144 -10.38 -18.32 17.49
C GLY A 144 -10.74 -16.85 17.66
N PHE A 145 -10.89 -16.10 16.56
CA PHE A 145 -11.35 -14.70 16.57
C PHE A 145 -12.61 -14.51 15.73
N LYS A 146 -13.56 -13.79 16.31
CA LYS A 146 -14.79 -13.33 15.64
C LYS A 146 -14.61 -11.87 15.25
N ILE A 147 -14.60 -11.59 13.96
CA ILE A 147 -14.61 -10.21 13.45
C ILE A 147 -15.99 -9.59 13.76
N ILE A 148 -16.00 -8.51 14.54
CA ILE A 148 -17.19 -7.74 14.89
C ILE A 148 -17.44 -6.66 13.83
N LYS A 149 -16.35 -6.00 13.40
CA LYS A 149 -16.39 -4.95 12.40
C LYS A 149 -15.13 -5.02 11.54
N LEU A 150 -15.30 -4.91 10.23
CA LEU A 150 -14.21 -4.75 9.29
C LEU A 150 -14.61 -3.72 8.24
N ILE A 151 -13.79 -2.68 8.12
CA ILE A 151 -13.97 -1.59 7.17
C ILE A 151 -13.31 -2.01 5.86
N GLN A 152 -14.02 -1.80 4.75
CA GLN A 152 -13.48 -2.06 3.43
C GLN A 152 -12.26 -1.17 3.18
N SER A 153 -11.15 -1.78 2.82
CA SER A 153 -9.90 -1.08 2.51
C SER A 153 -9.26 -1.65 1.25
N THR A 154 -8.25 -0.94 0.75
CA THR A 154 -7.40 -1.39 -0.34
C THR A 154 -6.43 -2.50 0.10
N PRO A 155 -5.84 -3.23 -0.87
CA PRO A 155 -4.63 -4.04 -0.69
C PRO A 155 -3.57 -3.55 0.30
N ILE A 156 -2.95 -4.51 1.01
CA ILE A 156 -1.69 -4.31 1.76
C ILE A 156 -0.59 -3.77 0.83
N LYS A 157 0.20 -2.86 1.38
CA LYS A 157 1.42 -2.33 0.77
C LYS A 157 2.63 -2.82 1.57
N ASP A 158 3.79 -2.78 0.96
CA ASP A 158 5.05 -3.20 1.57
C ASP A 158 6.05 -2.06 1.43
N GLN A 159 6.48 -1.50 2.56
CA GLN A 159 7.45 -0.41 2.62
C GLN A 159 8.88 -0.88 2.36
N GLN A 160 9.13 -2.20 2.43
CA GLN A 160 10.41 -2.82 2.19
C GLN A 160 11.49 -2.25 3.12
N LEU A 161 12.70 -1.97 2.63
CA LEU A 161 13.82 -1.48 3.44
C LEU A 161 13.78 0.06 3.54
N THR A 162 12.73 0.58 4.16
CA THR A 162 12.51 2.02 4.39
C THR A 162 11.90 2.28 5.76
N GLY A 163 12.09 3.49 6.29
CA GLY A 163 11.43 4.04 7.47
C GLY A 163 10.13 4.80 7.19
N ASP A 164 9.46 4.53 6.07
CA ASP A 164 8.33 5.34 5.58
C ASP A 164 6.94 4.84 6.02
N CYS A 165 6.84 4.07 7.11
CA CYS A 165 5.59 3.50 7.61
C CYS A 165 4.45 4.53 7.75
N TRP A 166 4.80 5.75 8.18
CA TRP A 166 3.91 6.90 8.28
C TRP A 166 3.23 7.26 6.95
N SER A 167 3.96 7.16 5.86
CA SER A 167 3.43 7.41 4.52
C SER A 167 2.51 6.28 4.08
N PHE A 168 2.91 5.03 4.29
CA PHE A 168 2.12 3.87 3.90
C PHE A 168 0.82 3.73 4.69
N ALA A 169 0.88 3.91 6.01
CA ALA A 169 -0.29 3.87 6.90
C ALA A 169 -1.29 4.95 6.54
N THR A 170 -0.82 6.19 6.40
CA THR A 170 -1.70 7.32 6.09
C THR A 170 -2.24 7.25 4.66
N THR A 171 -1.44 6.77 3.70
CA THR A 171 -1.92 6.50 2.34
C THR A 171 -3.05 5.46 2.37
N SER A 172 -2.88 4.38 3.14
CA SER A 172 -3.95 3.39 3.32
C SER A 172 -5.21 3.98 3.98
N PHE A 173 -5.04 4.91 4.91
CA PHE A 173 -6.14 5.63 5.54
C PHE A 173 -6.89 6.50 4.52
N ILE A 174 -6.18 7.30 3.72
CA ILE A 174 -6.75 8.15 2.66
C ILE A 174 -7.57 7.34 1.67
N GLU A 175 -7.05 6.19 1.24
CA GLU A 175 -7.75 5.28 0.33
C GLU A 175 -9.04 4.72 0.94
N THR A 176 -8.99 4.40 2.23
CA THR A 176 -10.12 3.85 2.98
C THR A 176 -11.19 4.92 3.21
N GLU A 177 -10.80 6.16 3.48
CA GLU A 177 -11.71 7.29 3.55
C GLU A 177 -12.36 7.60 2.19
N ALA A 178 -11.60 7.52 1.09
CA ALA A 178 -12.18 7.65 -0.25
C ALA A 178 -13.24 6.57 -0.53
N LEU A 179 -12.97 5.31 -0.14
CA LEU A 179 -13.95 4.23 -0.22
C LEU A 179 -15.20 4.53 0.61
N ARG A 180 -15.04 5.02 1.85
CA ARG A 180 -16.15 5.43 2.72
C ARG A 180 -17.00 6.54 2.09
N LEU A 181 -16.37 7.45 1.35
CA LEU A 181 -17.04 8.51 0.58
C LEU A 181 -17.65 8.02 -0.76
N GLY A 182 -17.68 6.71 -1.00
CA GLY A 182 -18.29 6.10 -2.18
C GLY A 182 -17.42 6.18 -3.44
N LYS A 183 -16.13 6.48 -3.32
CA LYS A 183 -15.20 6.43 -4.45
C LYS A 183 -14.85 4.99 -4.80
N LYS A 184 -14.43 4.77 -6.04
CA LYS A 184 -13.87 3.48 -6.46
C LYS A 184 -12.56 3.20 -5.69
N PRO A 185 -12.18 1.92 -5.48
CA PRO A 185 -10.87 1.58 -4.97
C PRO A 185 -9.76 2.16 -5.86
N ASN A 186 -8.84 2.92 -5.27
CA ASN A 186 -7.63 3.39 -5.93
C ASN A 186 -6.44 3.04 -5.03
N VAL A 187 -5.42 2.39 -5.58
CA VAL A 187 -4.16 2.16 -4.87
C VAL A 187 -3.22 3.32 -5.21
N LEU A 188 -2.98 4.17 -4.23
CA LEU A 188 -2.14 5.35 -4.28
C LEU A 188 -0.68 5.00 -3.99
N SER A 189 0.20 5.84 -4.54
CA SER A 189 1.63 5.82 -4.26
C SER A 189 1.93 6.43 -2.90
N ALA A 190 2.44 5.63 -1.97
CA ALA A 190 2.95 6.15 -0.70
C ALA A 190 4.23 6.99 -0.92
N MET A 191 5.06 6.60 -1.89
CA MET A 191 6.31 7.31 -2.22
C MET A 191 6.08 8.73 -2.73
N PHE A 192 4.91 9.01 -3.32
CA PHE A 192 4.55 10.35 -3.76
C PHE A 192 4.55 11.36 -2.61
N PHE A 193 4.17 10.94 -1.38
CA PHE A 193 4.12 11.82 -0.22
C PHE A 193 5.47 11.94 0.52
N VAL A 194 6.37 10.97 0.36
CA VAL A 194 7.71 10.97 0.98
C VAL A 194 8.55 12.13 0.46
N ARG A 195 8.60 12.31 -0.87
CA ARG A 195 9.42 13.33 -1.54
C ARG A 195 9.18 14.76 -1.03
N PRO A 196 7.97 15.34 -1.09
CA PRO A 196 7.74 16.70 -0.61
C PRO A 196 7.96 16.82 0.91
N THR A 197 7.73 15.74 1.67
CA THR A 197 7.95 15.72 3.11
C THR A 197 9.43 15.84 3.44
N TYR A 198 10.31 15.05 2.80
CA TYR A 198 11.74 15.11 3.05
C TYR A 198 12.36 16.46 2.66
N ILE A 199 11.87 17.09 1.60
CA ILE A 199 12.27 18.46 1.23
C ILE A 199 11.87 19.46 2.34
N ASN A 200 10.65 19.34 2.88
CA ASN A 200 10.18 20.21 3.95
C ASN A 200 10.92 19.96 5.28
N LYS A 201 11.23 18.70 5.61
CA LYS A 201 12.08 18.33 6.75
C LYS A 201 13.48 18.92 6.61
N ALA A 202 14.07 18.83 5.41
CA ALA A 202 15.42 19.35 5.14
C ALA A 202 15.46 20.86 5.36
N GLU A 203 14.45 21.58 4.84
CA GLU A 203 14.32 23.01 5.07
C GLU A 203 14.15 23.35 6.56
N ASN A 204 13.30 22.63 7.30
CA ASN A 204 13.13 22.87 8.73
C ASN A 204 14.42 22.60 9.52
N TYR A 205 15.16 21.54 9.17
CA TYR A 205 16.47 21.22 9.75
C TYR A 205 17.49 22.35 9.52
N ILE A 206 17.61 22.82 8.29
CA ILE A 206 18.53 23.91 7.91
C ILE A 206 18.14 25.20 8.65
N ARG A 207 16.86 25.58 8.63
CA ARG A 207 16.36 26.80 9.29
C ARG A 207 16.51 26.78 10.81
N ARG A 208 16.50 25.59 11.42
CA ARG A 208 16.72 25.40 12.86
C ARG A 208 18.19 25.11 13.20
N ASN A 209 19.12 25.40 12.29
CA ASN A 209 20.56 25.19 12.49
C ASN A 209 20.90 23.77 12.97
N GLY A 210 20.20 22.78 12.42
CA GLY A 210 20.39 21.36 12.74
C GLY A 210 19.77 20.87 14.04
N ALA A 211 18.98 21.70 14.74
CA ALA A 211 18.33 21.34 16.00
C ALA A 211 16.98 20.59 15.83
N SER A 212 16.57 20.31 14.60
CA SER A 212 15.39 19.47 14.31
C SER A 212 15.81 18.02 14.07
N ALA A 213 14.89 17.07 14.24
CA ALA A 213 15.11 15.73 13.71
C ALA A 213 15.16 15.76 12.16
N PHE A 214 16.10 15.00 11.58
CA PHE A 214 16.17 14.70 10.15
C PHE A 214 16.55 13.23 9.96
N ASN A 215 15.53 12.40 9.85
CA ASN A 215 15.56 10.94 9.68
C ASN A 215 14.42 10.54 8.73
N GLU A 216 14.22 9.24 8.52
CA GLU A 216 13.20 8.71 7.60
C GLU A 216 11.77 8.81 8.16
N GLY A 217 11.63 8.70 9.49
CA GLY A 217 10.35 8.65 10.18
C GLY A 217 9.61 9.99 10.17
N ASP A 218 8.29 9.96 10.12
CA ASP A 218 7.43 11.14 10.16
C ASP A 218 6.04 10.70 10.67
N LEU A 219 5.05 11.57 10.55
CA LEU A 219 3.69 11.35 11.03
C LEU A 219 2.66 11.63 9.94
N THR A 220 1.42 11.28 10.23
CA THR A 220 0.26 11.41 9.35
C THR A 220 0.06 12.81 8.75
N PHE A 221 0.36 13.86 9.52
CA PHE A 221 0.21 15.25 9.12
C PHE A 221 1.01 15.58 7.86
N SER A 222 2.20 15.00 7.71
CA SER A 222 3.06 15.25 6.56
C SER A 222 2.42 14.74 5.27
N VAL A 223 1.73 13.59 5.32
CA VAL A 223 0.98 13.06 4.18
C VAL A 223 -0.24 13.92 3.88
N LEU A 224 -1.02 14.33 4.88
CA LEU A 224 -2.19 15.20 4.66
C LEU A 224 -1.80 16.58 4.11
N LYS A 225 -0.67 17.14 4.59
CA LYS A 225 -0.08 18.36 4.04
C LYS A 225 0.34 18.16 2.58
N ALA A 226 1.09 17.10 2.29
CA ALA A 226 1.51 16.79 0.94
C ALA A 226 0.31 16.54 0.00
N TYR A 227 -0.73 15.86 0.48
CA TYR A 227 -1.98 15.67 -0.26
C TYR A 227 -2.66 17.01 -0.59
N THR A 228 -2.71 17.93 0.36
CA THR A 228 -3.27 19.28 0.17
C THR A 228 -2.48 20.07 -0.87
N GLU A 229 -1.15 20.06 -0.76
CA GLU A 229 -0.25 20.88 -1.57
C GLU A 229 -0.03 20.32 -2.98
N PHE A 230 0.03 19.00 -3.14
CA PHE A 230 0.45 18.31 -4.36
C PHE A 230 -0.59 17.36 -4.94
N GLY A 231 -1.57 16.89 -4.16
CA GLY A 231 -2.60 15.95 -4.61
C GLY A 231 -2.22 14.50 -4.33
N ALA A 232 -2.55 13.60 -5.24
CA ALA A 232 -2.28 12.16 -5.09
C ALA A 232 -2.11 11.52 -6.46
N ILE A 233 -1.38 10.41 -6.50
CA ILE A 233 -1.11 9.68 -7.74
C ILE A 233 -1.29 8.16 -7.52
N PRO A 234 -1.82 7.41 -8.50
CA PRO A 234 -1.86 5.96 -8.43
C PRO A 234 -0.47 5.34 -8.35
N GLU A 235 -0.34 4.26 -7.60
CA GLU A 235 0.88 3.42 -7.54
C GLU A 235 1.30 2.93 -8.92
N SER A 236 0.33 2.59 -9.78
CA SER A 236 0.58 2.13 -11.16
C SER A 236 1.16 3.20 -12.09
N VAL A 237 1.11 4.47 -11.69
CA VAL A 237 1.66 5.60 -12.46
C VAL A 237 3.02 6.03 -11.90
N TYR A 238 3.19 5.99 -10.58
CA TYR A 238 4.44 6.33 -9.92
C TYR A 238 4.61 5.46 -8.67
N SER A 239 5.47 4.44 -8.74
CA SER A 239 5.81 3.60 -7.58
C SER A 239 6.91 4.19 -6.72
N GLY A 240 7.60 5.25 -7.19
CA GLY A 240 8.83 5.72 -6.57
C GLY A 240 10.03 4.81 -6.81
N LYS A 241 9.99 3.98 -7.87
CA LYS A 241 11.10 3.12 -8.29
C LYS A 241 11.50 3.46 -9.72
N ASN A 242 12.79 3.58 -9.96
CA ASN A 242 13.32 3.69 -11.33
C ASN A 242 13.24 2.37 -12.11
N ASP A 243 13.31 1.25 -11.41
CA ASP A 243 13.15 -0.10 -11.95
C ASP A 243 12.07 -0.82 -11.13
N SER A 244 11.05 -1.34 -11.81
CA SER A 244 9.93 -2.04 -11.18
C SER A 244 10.35 -3.31 -10.43
N ASP A 245 11.44 -3.95 -10.85
CA ASP A 245 11.92 -5.19 -10.27
C ASP A 245 12.70 -4.97 -8.96
N ASN A 246 13.11 -3.73 -8.70
CA ASN A 246 13.84 -3.37 -7.49
C ASN A 246 12.94 -3.32 -6.26
N LYS A 247 13.56 -3.53 -5.10
CA LYS A 247 12.96 -3.19 -3.80
C LYS A 247 13.28 -1.75 -3.44
N HIS A 248 12.43 -1.10 -2.67
CA HIS A 248 12.83 0.09 -1.96
C HIS A 248 13.89 -0.29 -0.94
N ASP A 249 15.04 0.33 -1.10
CA ASP A 249 16.14 0.39 -0.15
C ASP A 249 16.65 1.83 -0.22
N HIS A 250 16.45 2.57 0.86
CA HIS A 250 16.68 4.01 0.88
C HIS A 250 17.92 4.40 1.69
N ALA A 251 18.69 3.44 2.21
CA ALA A 251 19.80 3.70 3.12
C ALA A 251 20.80 4.72 2.53
N ASP A 252 21.22 4.52 1.28
CA ASP A 252 22.17 5.43 0.61
C ASP A 252 21.56 6.81 0.33
N MET A 253 20.28 6.86 -0.07
CA MET A 253 19.55 8.12 -0.27
C MET A 253 19.50 8.92 1.04
N ASN A 254 19.15 8.26 2.15
CA ASN A 254 18.98 8.91 3.45
C ASN A 254 20.31 9.39 4.02
N LYS A 255 21.38 8.62 3.83
CA LYS A 255 22.74 9.06 4.14
C LYS A 255 23.12 10.31 3.34
N ALA A 256 22.92 10.30 2.02
CA ALA A 256 23.24 11.43 1.15
C ALA A 256 22.42 12.69 1.52
N LEU A 257 21.14 12.53 1.85
CA LEU A 257 20.27 13.60 2.33
C LEU A 257 20.78 14.19 3.66
N LEU A 258 21.12 13.34 4.63
CA LEU A 258 21.62 13.78 5.93
C LEU A 258 22.95 14.54 5.80
N GLU A 259 23.88 14.04 4.99
CA GLU A 259 25.15 14.72 4.69
C GLU A 259 24.90 16.08 4.03
N LYS A 260 23.96 16.15 3.07
CA LYS A 260 23.59 17.39 2.38
C LYS A 260 23.02 18.45 3.32
N VAL A 261 22.10 18.10 4.20
CA VAL A 261 21.51 19.07 5.14
C VAL A 261 22.51 19.52 6.21
N LYS A 262 23.40 18.62 6.67
CA LYS A 262 24.51 18.98 7.58
C LYS A 262 25.51 19.94 6.94
N PHE A 263 25.81 19.74 5.65
CA PHE A 263 26.63 20.69 4.90
C PHE A 263 26.00 22.09 4.89
N TYR A 264 24.69 22.18 4.65
CA TYR A 264 24.00 23.47 4.61
C TYR A 264 23.86 24.17 5.96
N VAL A 265 23.73 23.42 7.07
CA VAL A 265 23.77 24.01 8.42
C VAL A 265 25.09 24.76 8.68
N ASN A 266 26.20 24.32 8.06
CA ASN A 266 27.52 24.96 8.17
C ASN A 266 27.82 25.97 7.05
N SER A 267 26.86 26.21 6.15
CA SER A 267 27.03 27.11 5.00
C SER A 267 26.48 28.51 5.31
N HIS A 268 27.18 29.55 4.85
CA HIS A 268 26.82 30.95 5.05
C HIS A 268 26.97 31.74 3.73
N GLY A 269 26.31 32.90 3.63
CA GLY A 269 26.36 33.75 2.44
C GLY A 269 25.24 33.41 1.44
N ASP A 270 25.59 32.90 0.26
CA ASP A 270 24.69 32.69 -0.89
C ASP A 270 23.71 31.52 -0.75
N LEU A 271 23.45 31.06 0.48
CA LEU A 271 22.51 29.97 0.75
C LEU A 271 21.08 30.47 0.60
N THR A 272 20.36 29.99 -0.43
CA THR A 272 18.94 30.30 -0.62
C THR A 272 18.05 29.06 -0.50
N PRO A 273 16.76 29.22 -0.13
CA PRO A 273 15.78 28.14 -0.15
C PRO A 273 15.69 27.39 -1.47
N GLU A 274 15.75 28.10 -2.59
CA GLU A 274 15.69 27.51 -3.92
C GLU A 274 16.88 26.57 -4.16
N LEU A 275 18.08 26.97 -3.73
CA LEU A 275 19.29 26.17 -3.89
C LEU A 275 19.23 24.86 -3.11
N TYR A 276 18.99 24.92 -1.79
CA TYR A 276 19.03 23.71 -0.98
C TYR A 276 17.83 22.80 -1.25
N ARG A 277 16.63 23.36 -1.52
CA ARG A 277 15.46 22.55 -1.89
C ARG A 277 15.71 21.81 -3.19
N LYS A 278 16.30 22.48 -4.19
CA LYS A 278 16.65 21.84 -5.47
C LYS A 278 17.67 20.71 -5.27
N GLN A 279 18.76 20.93 -4.52
CA GLN A 279 19.77 19.88 -4.36
C GLN A 279 19.27 18.68 -3.55
N VAL A 280 18.38 18.90 -2.58
CA VAL A 280 17.68 17.83 -1.87
C VAL A 280 16.77 17.05 -2.84
N ASP A 281 16.01 17.77 -3.68
CA ASP A 281 15.15 17.16 -4.71
C ASP A 281 15.94 16.38 -5.78
N ASP A 282 17.14 16.85 -6.15
CA ASP A 282 18.04 16.15 -7.07
C ASP A 282 18.48 14.79 -6.49
N ILE A 283 18.79 14.72 -5.18
CA ILE A 283 19.12 13.45 -4.49
C ILE A 283 17.91 12.52 -4.49
N LEU A 284 16.73 13.02 -4.11
CA LEU A 284 15.49 12.24 -4.11
C LEU A 284 15.16 11.68 -5.50
N THR A 285 15.39 12.47 -6.56
CA THR A 285 15.13 12.05 -7.94
C THR A 285 15.98 10.86 -8.37
N GLN A 286 17.22 10.77 -7.89
CA GLN A 286 18.12 9.67 -8.26
C GLN A 286 17.59 8.32 -7.77
N THR A 287 16.89 8.28 -6.64
CA THR A 287 16.37 7.03 -6.05
C THR A 287 14.89 6.83 -6.36
N LEU A 288 14.06 7.87 -6.20
CA LEU A 288 12.60 7.78 -6.31
C LEU A 288 12.09 8.04 -7.74
N GLY A 289 12.96 8.47 -8.65
CA GLY A 289 12.57 8.87 -9.99
C GLY A 289 11.86 10.22 -10.02
N LYS A 290 11.37 10.61 -11.20
CA LYS A 290 10.64 11.86 -11.39
C LYS A 290 9.13 11.62 -11.31
N VAL A 291 8.44 12.44 -10.52
CA VAL A 291 6.98 12.45 -10.48
C VAL A 291 6.44 13.04 -11.79
N PRO A 292 5.53 12.36 -12.50
CA PRO A 292 4.95 12.91 -13.72
C PRO A 292 3.98 14.06 -13.40
N GLU A 293 4.10 15.17 -14.14
CA GLU A 293 3.23 16.35 -13.98
C GLU A 293 1.79 16.06 -14.44
N THR A 294 1.66 15.23 -15.47
CA THR A 294 0.38 14.72 -15.97
C THR A 294 0.48 13.24 -16.28
N PHE A 295 -0.64 12.53 -16.20
CA PHE A 295 -0.74 11.11 -16.50
C PHE A 295 -2.15 10.76 -16.99
N ILE A 296 -2.26 9.65 -17.73
CA ILE A 296 -3.56 9.09 -18.12
C ILE A 296 -3.96 8.03 -17.09
N TYR A 297 -5.20 8.10 -16.60
CA TYR A 297 -5.79 7.08 -15.74
C TYR A 297 -7.26 6.89 -16.10
N ASP A 298 -7.69 5.65 -16.35
CA ASP A 298 -9.01 5.31 -16.90
C ASP A 298 -9.39 6.18 -18.12
N GLY A 299 -8.42 6.48 -18.99
CA GLY A 299 -8.64 7.19 -20.25
C GLY A 299 -8.92 8.67 -20.14
N LYS A 300 -8.69 9.23 -18.95
CA LYS A 300 -8.72 10.66 -18.71
C LYS A 300 -7.34 11.14 -18.29
N GLN A 301 -6.94 12.30 -18.80
CA GLN A 301 -5.72 12.98 -18.37
C GLN A 301 -5.95 13.66 -17.02
N PHE A 302 -5.01 13.46 -16.11
CA PHE A 302 -5.00 14.06 -14.78
C PHE A 302 -3.64 14.69 -14.49
N THR A 303 -3.65 15.76 -13.71
CA THR A 303 -2.57 16.13 -12.79
C THR A 303 -2.79 15.44 -11.43
N PRO A 304 -1.77 15.29 -10.57
CA PRO A 304 -1.94 14.76 -9.22
C PRO A 304 -3.04 15.49 -8.40
N LYS A 305 -3.14 16.82 -8.52
CA LYS A 305 -4.20 17.61 -7.87
C LYS A 305 -5.59 17.28 -8.38
N SER A 306 -5.77 17.22 -9.70
CA SER A 306 -7.07 16.89 -10.29
C SER A 306 -7.49 15.45 -9.98
N PHE A 307 -6.52 14.52 -9.93
CA PHE A 307 -6.75 13.13 -9.54
C PHE A 307 -7.21 13.03 -8.08
N ALA A 308 -6.49 13.66 -7.15
CA ALA A 308 -6.89 13.74 -5.75
C ALA A 308 -8.32 14.27 -5.60
N LYS A 309 -8.64 15.40 -6.22
CA LYS A 309 -9.97 16.02 -6.13
C LYS A 309 -11.09 15.10 -6.64
N GLU A 310 -10.89 14.47 -7.80
CA GLU A 310 -11.95 13.72 -8.47
C GLU A 310 -12.09 12.28 -7.95
N ARG A 311 -10.95 11.60 -7.82
CA ARG A 311 -10.87 10.15 -7.59
C ARG A 311 -10.79 9.78 -6.11
N ILE A 312 -10.27 10.67 -5.26
CA ILE A 312 -10.07 10.43 -3.82
C ILE A 312 -11.04 11.29 -3.01
N GLY A 313 -11.03 12.60 -3.20
CA GLY A 313 -12.07 13.52 -2.75
C GLY A 313 -12.15 13.75 -1.24
N ILE A 314 -11.17 13.32 -0.46
CA ILE A 314 -11.10 13.65 0.97
C ILE A 314 -10.75 15.13 1.16
N ASN A 315 -11.24 15.72 2.25
CA ASN A 315 -10.84 17.03 2.71
C ASN A 315 -9.92 16.87 3.93
N PRO A 316 -8.62 17.19 3.83
CA PRO A 316 -7.68 17.05 4.94
C PRO A 316 -8.08 17.77 6.24
N ASN A 317 -8.90 18.83 6.15
CA ASN A 317 -9.40 19.54 7.33
C ASN A 317 -10.48 18.79 8.12
N ASP A 318 -11.02 17.69 7.58
CA ASP A 318 -12.01 16.84 8.25
C ASP A 318 -11.36 15.86 9.24
N TYR A 319 -10.03 15.87 9.34
CA TYR A 319 -9.27 14.94 10.19
C TYR A 319 -8.62 15.67 11.36
N VAL A 320 -8.47 14.95 12.47
CA VAL A 320 -7.82 15.45 13.68
C VAL A 320 -6.98 14.35 14.29
N GLU A 321 -5.82 14.75 14.80
CA GLU A 321 -4.97 13.91 15.62
C GLU A 321 -5.36 14.02 17.08
N ILE A 322 -5.53 12.88 17.73
CA ILE A 322 -5.87 12.79 19.15
C ILE A 322 -4.77 12.05 19.90
N THR A 323 -4.52 12.46 21.14
CA THR A 323 -3.60 11.79 22.07
C THR A 323 -4.20 11.80 23.48
N SER A 324 -3.49 11.24 24.46
CA SER A 324 -3.98 11.10 25.84
C SER A 324 -2.84 11.09 26.84
N TYR A 325 -2.48 12.28 27.34
CA TYR A 325 -1.43 12.50 28.35
C TYR A 325 -1.83 13.56 29.37
N THR A 326 -1.26 13.49 30.58
CA THR A 326 -1.58 14.36 31.72
C THR A 326 -0.60 15.53 31.91
N HIS A 327 0.53 15.56 31.19
CA HIS A 327 1.47 16.69 31.26
C HIS A 327 0.96 17.96 30.57
N HIS A 328 -0.18 17.86 29.86
CA HIS A 328 -0.94 18.99 29.31
C HIS A 328 -2.43 18.89 29.68
N PRO A 329 -3.17 20.00 29.71
CA PRO A 329 -4.61 19.98 30.00
C PRO A 329 -5.40 19.12 29.01
N PHE A 330 -6.32 18.32 29.53
CA PHE A 330 -7.29 17.61 28.69
C PHE A 330 -8.22 18.57 27.96
N TYR A 331 -8.79 18.07 26.85
CA TYR A 331 -9.70 18.78 25.96
C TYR A 331 -9.08 20.03 25.30
N SER A 332 -7.76 20.14 25.32
CA SER A 332 -6.99 21.21 24.68
C SER A 332 -6.06 20.65 23.61
N LYS A 333 -5.57 21.53 22.73
CA LYS A 333 -4.57 21.20 21.72
C LYS A 333 -3.17 21.54 22.25
N PHE A 334 -2.20 20.66 22.02
CA PHE A 334 -0.79 20.92 22.30
C PHE A 334 0.11 20.27 21.25
N SER A 335 1.37 20.71 21.17
CA SER A 335 2.37 20.07 20.33
C SER A 335 2.99 18.90 21.09
N LEU A 336 2.69 17.67 20.67
CA LEU A 336 3.27 16.49 21.30
C LEU A 336 4.80 16.47 21.09
N GLU A 337 5.54 16.27 22.17
CA GLU A 337 7.00 16.42 22.23
C GLU A 337 7.75 15.17 21.76
N ILE A 338 7.60 14.86 20.48
CA ILE A 338 8.28 13.73 19.82
C ILE A 338 9.09 14.22 18.63
N GLU A 339 10.18 13.51 18.31
CA GLU A 339 11.11 13.90 17.24
C GLU A 339 10.42 14.00 15.87
N ALA A 340 9.51 13.07 15.56
CA ALA A 340 8.78 13.06 14.31
C ALA A 340 7.82 14.26 14.17
N ASN A 341 7.43 14.93 15.26
CA ASN A 341 6.62 16.15 15.23
C ASN A 341 7.49 17.41 14.98
N TRP A 342 8.41 17.32 14.02
CA TRP A 342 9.43 18.33 13.71
C TRP A 342 8.86 19.70 13.29
N ASN A 343 7.59 19.76 12.90
CA ASN A 343 6.85 20.96 12.49
C ASN A 343 5.79 21.42 13.51
N ASN A 344 5.81 20.91 14.74
CA ASN A 344 4.99 21.37 15.86
C ASN A 344 3.46 21.28 15.62
N ASN A 345 3.02 20.22 14.94
CA ASN A 345 1.59 19.96 14.77
C ASN A 345 0.88 19.75 16.10
N GLN A 346 -0.42 20.07 16.12
CA GLN A 346 -1.24 20.11 17.32
C GLN A 346 -2.10 18.84 17.44
N TYR A 347 -2.06 18.23 18.61
CA TYR A 347 -2.83 17.05 18.99
C TYR A 347 -3.92 17.44 19.97
N LEU A 348 -5.14 16.98 19.73
CA LEU A 348 -6.23 17.13 20.70
C LEU A 348 -6.05 16.11 21.83
N ASN A 349 -5.81 16.61 23.04
CA ASN A 349 -5.59 15.79 24.21
C ASN A 349 -6.92 15.34 24.84
N LEU A 350 -7.10 14.04 25.09
CA LEU A 350 -8.30 13.49 25.70
C LEU A 350 -7.93 12.61 26.91
N PRO A 351 -8.77 12.50 27.95
CA PRO A 351 -8.62 11.45 28.95
C PRO A 351 -8.67 10.07 28.29
N ILE A 352 -7.94 9.10 28.82
CA ILE A 352 -7.79 7.76 28.23
C ILE A 352 -9.12 7.05 27.92
N THR A 353 -10.15 7.31 28.73
CA THR A 353 -11.51 6.80 28.52
C THR A 353 -12.18 7.40 27.28
N ASP A 354 -12.12 8.72 27.11
CA ASP A 354 -12.65 9.43 25.94
C ASP A 354 -11.82 9.11 24.69
N PHE A 355 -10.49 9.04 24.81
CA PHE A 355 -9.57 8.63 23.74
C PHE A 355 -9.96 7.28 23.15
N THR A 356 -10.12 6.27 24.00
CA THR A 356 -10.50 4.91 23.58
C THR A 356 -11.93 4.88 23.04
N THR A 357 -12.84 5.65 23.64
CA THR A 357 -14.22 5.76 23.16
C THR A 357 -14.28 6.32 21.74
N VAL A 358 -13.43 7.30 21.39
CA VAL A 358 -13.36 7.82 20.02
C VAL A 358 -12.91 6.74 19.05
N ILE A 359 -11.87 5.98 19.37
CA ILE A 359 -11.35 4.89 18.52
C ILE A 359 -12.42 3.82 18.29
N ASP A 360 -13.03 3.32 19.37
CA ASP A 360 -14.08 2.30 19.31
C ASP A 360 -15.28 2.79 18.49
N HIS A 361 -15.75 4.01 18.76
CA HIS A 361 -16.87 4.61 18.07
C HIS A 361 -16.58 4.82 16.58
N ALA A 362 -15.38 5.28 16.22
CA ALA A 362 -14.98 5.48 14.83
C ALA A 362 -15.14 4.18 14.03
N ILE A 363 -14.52 3.11 14.50
CA ILE A 363 -14.48 1.83 13.78
C ILE A 363 -15.89 1.26 13.64
N LEU A 364 -16.67 1.24 14.73
CA LEU A 364 -18.05 0.74 14.73
C LEU A 364 -18.95 1.51 13.75
N HIS A 365 -18.67 2.80 13.51
CA HIS A 365 -19.41 3.68 12.60
C HIS A 365 -18.77 3.85 11.21
N ASN A 366 -17.95 2.89 10.77
CA ASN A 366 -17.31 2.84 9.44
C ASN A 366 -16.23 3.90 9.19
N TYR A 367 -15.64 4.49 10.23
CA TYR A 367 -14.44 5.32 10.10
C TYR A 367 -13.22 4.51 10.53
N SER A 368 -12.19 4.46 9.68
CA SER A 368 -10.93 3.83 10.07
C SER A 368 -10.07 4.80 10.89
N VAL A 369 -8.96 4.31 11.43
CA VAL A 369 -8.08 5.08 12.32
C VAL A 369 -6.63 4.88 11.90
N CYS A 370 -5.90 5.96 11.67
CA CYS A 370 -4.45 5.88 11.47
C CYS A 370 -3.79 5.86 12.86
N TRP A 371 -2.94 4.88 13.11
CA TRP A 371 -2.37 4.60 14.42
C TRP A 371 -0.87 4.85 14.42
N ASP A 372 -0.41 5.51 15.46
CA ASP A 372 1.00 5.78 15.74
C ASP A 372 1.33 5.21 17.13
N GLY A 373 2.40 4.42 17.24
CA GLY A 373 2.81 3.87 18.52
C GLY A 373 4.08 3.04 18.54
N ASP A 374 4.33 2.50 19.71
CA ASP A 374 5.48 1.66 20.03
C ASP A 374 5.21 0.20 19.65
N ILE A 375 6.21 -0.45 19.02
CA ILE A 375 6.15 -1.87 18.64
C ILE A 375 7.29 -2.72 19.23
N TYR A 376 8.11 -2.18 20.12
CA TYR A 376 9.29 -2.89 20.64
C TYR A 376 8.93 -4.09 21.53
N GLU A 377 7.79 -4.01 22.22
CA GLU A 377 7.31 -5.06 23.11
C GLU A 377 6.00 -5.64 22.58
N GLY A 378 5.82 -6.96 22.69
CA GLY A 378 4.53 -7.62 22.45
C GLY A 378 4.08 -7.72 20.99
N PHE A 379 4.84 -7.17 20.05
CA PHE A 379 4.57 -7.23 18.61
C PHE A 379 5.26 -8.45 17.98
N LYS A 380 4.51 -9.51 17.67
CA LYS A 380 5.05 -10.73 17.04
C LYS A 380 3.95 -11.60 16.43
N ASN A 381 4.26 -12.29 15.34
CA ASN A 381 3.43 -13.34 14.74
C ASN A 381 1.98 -12.90 14.40
N GLY A 382 1.80 -11.67 13.91
CA GLY A 382 0.47 -11.12 13.61
C GLY A 382 -0.35 -10.70 14.84
N PHE A 383 0.30 -10.50 15.98
CA PHE A 383 -0.33 -10.01 17.21
C PHE A 383 0.46 -8.88 17.84
N ALA A 384 -0.25 -7.95 18.47
CA ALA A 384 0.29 -6.94 19.37
C ALA A 384 -0.37 -7.12 20.74
N VAL A 385 0.28 -7.87 21.62
CA VAL A 385 -0.23 -8.28 22.95
C VAL A 385 0.90 -8.22 23.96
N LEU A 386 0.65 -7.61 25.12
CA LEU A 386 1.62 -7.58 26.21
C LEU A 386 1.63 -8.89 26.99
N ASP A 387 2.81 -9.35 27.39
CA ASP A 387 2.97 -10.60 28.14
C ASP A 387 2.40 -10.49 29.58
N ASN A 388 2.42 -9.28 30.18
CA ASN A 388 1.88 -9.00 31.51
C ASN A 388 0.80 -7.91 31.46
N THR A 389 -0.48 -8.31 31.38
CA THR A 389 -1.60 -7.36 31.36
C THR A 389 -1.90 -6.83 32.76
N LYS A 390 -1.61 -5.55 32.99
CA LYS A 390 -2.17 -4.77 34.12
C LYS A 390 -3.40 -4.01 33.65
N ASN A 391 -4.27 -3.61 34.58
CA ASN A 391 -5.29 -2.61 34.29
C ASN A 391 -4.58 -1.29 33.93
N ILE A 392 -4.65 -0.88 32.66
CA ILE A 392 -3.94 0.32 32.17
C ILE A 392 -4.70 1.57 32.60
N THR A 393 -4.14 2.31 33.56
CA THR A 393 -4.67 3.60 34.02
C THR A 393 -4.00 4.76 33.28
N GLN A 394 -4.58 5.95 33.41
CA GLN A 394 -4.01 7.19 32.85
C GLN A 394 -2.58 7.43 33.37
N GLU A 395 -2.33 7.17 34.65
CA GLU A 395 -1.04 7.38 35.31
C GLU A 395 0.01 6.39 34.82
N ILE A 396 -0.37 5.11 34.60
CA ILE A 396 0.53 4.10 34.03
C ILE A 396 0.92 4.51 32.61
N ARG A 397 -0.05 4.98 31.82
CA ARG A 397 0.20 5.48 30.46
C ARG A 397 1.12 6.70 30.45
N GLN A 398 0.90 7.67 31.33
CA GLN A 398 1.79 8.83 31.46
C GLN A 398 3.21 8.39 31.83
N ALA A 399 3.35 7.55 32.85
CA ALA A 399 4.64 7.09 33.32
C ALA A 399 5.43 6.37 32.21
N ALA A 400 4.74 5.59 31.36
CA ALA A 400 5.36 4.90 30.24
C ALA A 400 5.94 5.84 29.17
N PHE A 401 5.28 6.98 28.94
CA PHE A 401 5.79 8.03 28.05
C PHE A 401 6.96 8.77 28.69
N ASP A 402 6.81 9.24 29.93
CA ASP A 402 7.84 10.02 30.64
C ASP A 402 9.15 9.23 30.82
N ASN A 403 9.05 7.92 31.07
CA ASN A 403 10.19 7.04 31.27
C ASN A 403 10.68 6.34 29.97
N ARG A 404 10.06 6.67 28.82
CA ARG A 404 10.44 6.14 27.50
C ARG A 404 10.32 4.62 27.34
N THR A 405 9.41 3.99 28.08
CA THR A 405 9.01 2.58 27.82
C THR A 405 7.88 2.48 26.80
N THR A 406 7.39 3.62 26.32
CA THR A 406 6.56 3.78 25.13
C THR A 406 7.07 4.97 24.34
N GLU A 407 7.55 4.73 23.12
CA GLU A 407 8.08 5.73 22.21
C GLU A 407 7.33 5.75 20.87
N ASP A 408 7.55 6.80 20.07
CA ASP A 408 7.09 6.87 18.67
C ASP A 408 8.03 6.02 17.80
N VAL A 409 7.52 4.89 17.29
CA VAL A 409 8.32 3.89 16.59
C VAL A 409 7.72 3.53 15.23
N HIS A 410 6.40 3.36 15.15
CA HIS A 410 5.77 2.80 13.95
C HIS A 410 4.34 3.31 13.72
N ASN A 411 4.00 3.50 12.44
CA ASN A 411 2.67 3.89 12.02
C ASN A 411 1.96 2.75 11.28
N MET A 412 0.69 2.53 11.59
CA MET A 412 -0.15 1.51 10.97
C MET A 412 -1.60 1.99 10.83
N HIS A 413 -2.48 1.16 10.28
CA HIS A 413 -3.85 1.56 9.97
C HIS A 413 -4.88 0.58 10.55
N ILE A 414 -5.64 1.01 11.55
CA ILE A 414 -6.71 0.22 12.18
C ILE A 414 -7.96 0.26 11.29
N ILE A 415 -8.45 -0.91 10.90
CA ILE A 415 -9.60 -1.08 9.99
C ILE A 415 -10.73 -1.93 10.58
N GLY A 416 -10.62 -2.40 11.81
CA GLY A 416 -11.62 -3.29 12.35
C GLY A 416 -11.47 -3.60 13.83
N ILE A 417 -12.48 -4.31 14.33
CA ILE A 417 -12.56 -4.83 15.69
C ILE A 417 -12.92 -6.31 15.59
N ALA A 418 -12.28 -7.12 16.41
CA ALA A 418 -12.58 -8.51 16.62
C ALA A 418 -12.64 -8.83 18.11
N GLU A 419 -13.21 -9.98 18.43
CA GLU A 419 -13.22 -10.56 19.77
C GLU A 419 -12.61 -11.96 19.71
N ASN A 420 -11.82 -12.32 20.72
CA ASN A 420 -11.39 -13.71 20.87
C ASN A 420 -12.50 -14.56 21.52
N GLU A 421 -12.28 -15.87 21.65
CA GLU A 421 -13.24 -16.79 22.30
C GLU A 421 -13.57 -16.45 23.76
N LYS A 422 -12.74 -15.65 24.43
CA LYS A 422 -12.94 -15.20 25.82
C LYS A 422 -13.71 -13.88 25.90
N GLY A 423 -14.06 -13.27 24.77
CA GLY A 423 -14.73 -11.97 24.71
C GLY A 423 -13.79 -10.77 24.84
N ASN A 424 -12.47 -10.97 24.81
CA ASN A 424 -11.51 -9.85 24.85
C ASN A 424 -11.47 -9.17 23.48
N THR A 425 -11.49 -7.83 23.49
CA THR A 425 -11.46 -7.00 22.29
C THR A 425 -10.05 -6.90 21.70
N PHE A 426 -9.99 -7.01 20.38
CA PHE A 426 -8.79 -6.79 19.56
C PHE A 426 -9.11 -5.86 18.40
N TYR A 427 -8.14 -5.03 18.01
CA TYR A 427 -8.19 -4.17 16.83
C TYR A 427 -7.49 -4.86 15.66
N ILE A 428 -8.13 -4.84 14.50
CA ILE A 428 -7.56 -5.38 13.26
C ILE A 428 -6.78 -4.26 12.60
N ILE A 429 -5.46 -4.42 12.57
CA ILE A 429 -4.53 -3.47 11.98
C ILE A 429 -4.01 -3.98 10.65
N LYS A 430 -3.87 -3.05 9.72
CA LYS A 430 -3.19 -3.19 8.46
C LYS A 430 -1.77 -2.64 8.59
N ASN A 431 -0.77 -3.50 8.46
CA ASN A 431 0.64 -3.12 8.47
C ASN A 431 1.13 -2.83 7.04
N SER A 432 2.34 -2.28 6.93
CA SER A 432 3.07 -2.02 5.69
C SER A 432 4.35 -2.87 5.56
N SER A 433 4.38 -4.04 6.18
CA SER A 433 5.47 -5.01 6.04
C SER A 433 5.09 -6.12 5.06
N ASP A 434 6.06 -7.00 4.75
CA ASP A 434 5.80 -8.18 3.93
C ASP A 434 4.66 -9.06 4.48
N ASN A 435 4.14 -9.94 3.61
CA ASN A 435 2.96 -10.75 3.88
C ASN A 435 3.18 -11.91 4.88
N ASN A 436 4.30 -11.91 5.63
CA ASN A 436 4.69 -13.05 6.45
C ASN A 436 3.82 -13.21 7.71
N ASP A 437 3.24 -12.13 8.24
CA ASP A 437 2.36 -12.14 9.42
C ASP A 437 0.89 -11.97 9.03
N CYS A 438 0.09 -13.04 9.12
CA CYS A 438 -1.35 -13.06 8.82
C CYS A 438 -1.76 -12.39 7.49
N GLY A 439 -0.86 -12.37 6.50
CA GLY A 439 -1.06 -11.70 5.21
C GLY A 439 -1.03 -10.17 5.29
N GLY A 440 -0.20 -9.61 6.17
CA GLY A 440 0.02 -8.17 6.38
C GLY A 440 -0.89 -7.53 7.43
N TYR A 441 -1.71 -8.33 8.12
CA TYR A 441 -2.59 -7.87 9.19
C TYR A 441 -2.11 -8.33 10.55
N LEU A 442 -2.55 -7.64 11.58
CA LEU A 442 -2.35 -8.09 12.95
C LEU A 442 -3.52 -7.74 13.85
N TYR A 443 -3.58 -8.44 14.97
CA TYR A 443 -4.59 -8.27 16.01
C TYR A 443 -3.94 -7.65 17.24
N MET A 444 -4.30 -6.40 17.54
CA MET A 444 -3.79 -5.64 18.68
C MET A 444 -4.78 -5.71 19.84
N SER A 445 -4.35 -6.14 21.03
CA SER A 445 -5.26 -6.18 22.19
C SER A 445 -5.62 -4.77 22.65
N LYS A 446 -6.74 -4.63 23.37
CA LYS A 446 -7.15 -3.34 23.94
C LYS A 446 -6.13 -2.77 24.92
N GLU A 447 -5.52 -3.61 25.74
CA GLU A 447 -4.47 -3.22 26.68
C GLU A 447 -3.24 -2.68 25.94
N TYR A 448 -2.86 -3.32 24.82
CA TYR A 448 -1.77 -2.86 23.98
C TYR A 448 -2.07 -1.48 23.39
N LEU A 449 -3.26 -1.29 22.80
CA LEU A 449 -3.70 0.01 22.30
C LEU A 449 -3.61 1.08 23.40
N LEU A 450 -4.12 0.80 24.60
CA LEU A 450 -4.18 1.77 25.69
C LEU A 450 -2.80 2.26 26.15
N ILE A 451 -1.78 1.40 26.15
CA ILE A 451 -0.46 1.74 26.68
C ILE A 451 0.55 2.11 25.61
N LYS A 452 0.56 1.45 24.45
CA LYS A 452 1.60 1.62 23.40
C LYS A 452 1.26 2.62 22.31
N THR A 453 0.00 3.07 22.20
CA THR A 453 -0.35 4.14 21.24
C THR A 453 0.29 5.46 21.67
N ILE A 454 0.86 6.23 20.76
CA ILE A 454 1.30 7.62 20.97
C ILE A 454 0.18 8.57 20.57
N SER A 455 -0.36 8.38 19.36
CA SER A 455 -1.44 9.19 18.81
C SER A 455 -2.29 8.42 17.81
N VAL A 456 -3.46 8.97 17.45
CA VAL A 456 -4.25 8.46 16.32
C VAL A 456 -4.90 9.57 15.51
N MET A 457 -4.96 9.38 14.19
CA MET A 457 -5.73 10.22 13.29
C MET A 457 -7.13 9.66 13.08
N VAL A 458 -8.14 10.51 13.23
CA VAL A 458 -9.54 10.15 12.99
C VAL A 458 -10.28 11.22 12.19
N ASN A 459 -11.35 10.84 11.51
CA ASN A 459 -12.29 11.82 10.96
C ASN A 459 -13.05 12.50 12.11
N LYS A 460 -13.20 13.82 12.08
CA LYS A 460 -13.90 14.61 13.12
C LYS A 460 -15.36 14.16 13.32
N ASN A 461 -16.02 13.69 12.25
CA ASN A 461 -17.38 13.16 12.34
C ASN A 461 -17.48 11.81 13.06
N ALA A 462 -16.35 11.15 13.29
CA ALA A 462 -16.28 9.92 14.06
C ALA A 462 -16.29 10.16 15.58
N ILE A 463 -16.06 11.40 16.03
CA ILE A 463 -16.02 11.75 17.45
C ILE A 463 -17.44 11.79 18.02
N PRO A 464 -17.75 11.02 19.07
CA PRO A 464 -19.06 11.03 19.70
C PRO A 464 -19.51 12.44 20.09
N LYS A 465 -20.80 12.75 19.90
CA LYS A 465 -21.38 14.07 20.22
C LYS A 465 -21.09 14.53 21.66
N ALA A 466 -21.07 13.60 22.61
CA ALA A 466 -20.78 13.90 24.01
C ALA A 466 -19.34 14.39 24.22
N ILE A 467 -18.37 13.85 23.47
CA ILE A 467 -16.96 14.27 23.52
C ILE A 467 -16.79 15.55 22.70
N SER A 468 -17.39 15.64 21.51
CA SER A 468 -17.36 16.83 20.66
C SER A 468 -17.79 18.10 21.41
N LYS A 469 -18.84 18.02 22.25
CA LYS A 469 -19.26 19.14 23.12
C LYS A 469 -18.20 19.60 24.12
N LYS A 470 -17.32 18.70 24.58
CA LYS A 470 -16.22 19.04 25.51
C LYS A 470 -15.07 19.75 24.80
N VAL A 471 -14.92 19.54 23.49
CA VAL A 471 -13.78 20.00 22.68
C VAL A 471 -14.19 20.99 21.57
N ASP A 472 -15.41 21.51 21.58
CA ASP A 472 -16.04 22.23 20.45
C ASP A 472 -15.18 23.37 19.86
N ARG A 473 -14.48 24.13 20.73
CA ARG A 473 -13.56 25.20 20.29
C ARG A 473 -12.22 24.72 19.76
N ASN A 474 -11.91 23.45 19.98
CA ASN A 474 -10.63 22.81 19.69
C ASN A 474 -10.73 21.78 18.56
N LEU A 475 -11.89 21.56 17.94
CA LEU A 475 -12.04 20.63 16.80
C LEU A 475 -11.65 21.23 15.46
#